data_AF-A0A7S2UU79-F1
#
_entry.id   AF-A0A7S2UU79-F1
#
_cell.length_a   1.000
_cell.length_b   1.000
_cell.length_c   1.000
_cell.angle_alpha   90.00
_cell.angle_beta   90.00
_cell.angle_gamma   90.00
#
_symmetry.space_group_name_H-M   'P 1'
#
loop_
_entity.id
_entity.type
_entity.pdbx_description
1 polymer ?
#
loop_
_entity_poly.entity_id
_entity_poly.type
_entity_poly.pdbx_seq_one_letter_code
_entity_poly.pdbx_strand_id
1 'polypeptide(L)'
;MGNSRRFFFLVAASIGTITAVYLSYRLLKKRQRSIAIAMDIEVINGAKSFSSLLDASKAFTLLYFAASWCPDCVQFGPSLAKFMEQIDLSKQVQVVLVSSDRDEEAMMAHLKSFPGMLAVGYNDPARQELKRELGICAAKEVGELQVTRKGGIPTVIVLNKDFCRVTDAGAQDIEQLGASAVSKWNQI
;
A
#
# COMPACT_ATOMS: atom_id res chain seq x y z
N MET A 1 27.47 -6.64 -61.16
CA MET A 1 26.32 -6.24 -60.33
C MET A 1 26.04 -7.33 -59.31
N GLY A 2 25.92 -6.98 -58.02
CA GLY A 2 25.29 -7.86 -57.02
C GLY A 2 26.19 -8.51 -55.98
N ASN A 3 26.75 -7.72 -55.03
CA ASN A 3 27.12 -8.31 -53.73
C ASN A 3 27.13 -7.33 -52.54
N SER A 4 27.06 -6.02 -52.75
CA SER A 4 27.02 -5.01 -51.68
C SER A 4 25.66 -4.90 -50.97
N ARG A 5 24.57 -5.38 -51.59
CA ARG A 5 23.21 -5.26 -51.01
C ARG A 5 22.87 -6.33 -49.97
N ARG A 6 23.59 -7.44 -49.86
CA ARG A 6 23.26 -8.51 -48.89
C ARG A 6 23.82 -8.27 -47.48
N PHE A 7 24.90 -7.49 -47.34
CA PHE A 7 25.54 -7.26 -46.05
C PHE A 7 24.77 -6.25 -45.18
N PHE A 8 24.14 -5.25 -45.80
CA PHE A 8 23.32 -4.26 -45.08
C PHE A 8 22.00 -4.83 -44.52
N PHE A 9 21.45 -5.89 -45.12
CA PHE A 9 20.21 -6.51 -44.63
C PHE A 9 20.42 -7.38 -43.37
N LEU A 10 21.62 -7.96 -43.19
CA LEU A 10 21.91 -8.82 -42.04
C LEU A 10 22.17 -8.05 -40.73
N VAL A 11 22.67 -6.81 -40.80
CA VAL A 11 22.89 -5.95 -39.62
C VAL A 11 21.59 -5.30 -39.14
N ALA A 12 20.67 -4.95 -40.05
CA ALA A 12 19.37 -4.38 -39.69
C ALA A 12 18.44 -5.41 -39.01
N ALA A 13 18.50 -6.67 -39.42
CA ALA A 13 17.70 -7.75 -38.83
C ALA A 13 18.11 -8.05 -37.38
N SER A 14 19.40 -8.03 -37.07
CA SER A 14 19.91 -8.29 -35.71
C SER A 14 19.61 -7.14 -34.75
N ILE A 15 19.74 -5.88 -35.18
CA ILE A 15 19.36 -4.71 -34.37
C ILE A 15 17.84 -4.73 -34.09
N GLY A 16 17.01 -5.00 -35.10
CA GLY A 16 15.55 -5.09 -34.96
C GLY A 16 15.10 -6.18 -33.98
N THR A 17 15.78 -7.34 -33.96
CA THR A 17 15.51 -8.40 -32.97
C THR A 17 15.94 -8.02 -31.56
N ILE A 18 17.07 -7.31 -31.40
CA ILE A 18 17.55 -6.87 -30.08
C ILE A 18 16.62 -5.80 -29.49
N THR A 19 16.16 -4.83 -30.29
CA THR A 19 15.16 -3.86 -29.83
C THR A 19 13.83 -4.52 -29.53
N ALA A 20 13.35 -5.46 -30.34
CA ALA A 20 12.12 -6.19 -30.07
C ALA A 20 12.21 -6.99 -28.75
N VAL A 21 13.30 -7.73 -28.53
CA VAL A 21 13.54 -8.45 -27.27
C VAL A 21 13.65 -7.50 -26.08
N TYR A 22 14.32 -6.35 -26.24
CA TYR A 22 14.45 -5.35 -25.17
C TYR A 22 13.13 -4.62 -24.87
N LEU A 23 12.32 -4.30 -25.87
CA LEU A 23 10.98 -3.73 -25.71
C LEU A 23 10.04 -4.74 -25.08
N SER A 24 10.04 -6.00 -25.52
CA SER A 24 9.28 -7.09 -24.89
C SER A 24 9.73 -7.31 -23.45
N TYR A 25 11.04 -7.30 -23.17
CA TYR A 25 11.57 -7.38 -21.81
C TYR A 25 11.15 -6.18 -20.96
N ARG A 26 11.18 -4.95 -21.49
CA ARG A 26 10.67 -3.74 -20.81
C ARG A 26 9.16 -3.81 -20.56
N LEU A 27 8.38 -4.28 -21.53
CA LEU A 27 6.94 -4.45 -21.40
C LEU A 27 6.61 -5.57 -20.40
N LEU A 28 7.35 -6.68 -20.41
CA LEU A 28 7.24 -7.75 -19.43
C LEU A 28 7.63 -7.26 -18.03
N LYS A 29 8.70 -6.46 -17.88
CA LYS A 29 9.12 -5.89 -16.59
C LYS A 29 8.15 -4.81 -16.09
N LYS A 30 7.56 -4.02 -17.00
CA LYS A 30 6.48 -3.07 -16.70
C LYS A 30 5.20 -3.81 -16.29
N ARG A 31 4.86 -4.90 -16.96
CA ARG A 31 3.74 -5.80 -16.63
C ARG A 31 3.98 -6.56 -15.33
N GLN A 32 5.20 -7.00 -15.03
CA GLN A 32 5.58 -7.62 -13.75
C GLN A 32 5.44 -6.64 -12.58
N ARG A 33 5.77 -5.36 -12.79
CA ARG A 33 5.47 -4.29 -11.81
C ARG A 33 3.96 -4.10 -11.62
N SER A 34 3.17 -4.14 -12.70
CA SER A 34 1.70 -4.10 -12.61
C SER A 34 1.09 -5.34 -11.93
N ILE A 35 1.71 -6.51 -12.04
CA ILE A 35 1.24 -7.76 -11.42
C ILE A 35 1.48 -7.77 -9.90
N ALA A 36 2.60 -7.19 -9.42
CA ALA A 36 2.83 -7.04 -7.98
C ALA A 36 1.84 -6.06 -7.32
N ILE A 37 1.32 -5.09 -8.07
CA ILE A 37 0.30 -4.12 -7.63
C ILE A 37 -1.12 -4.72 -7.68
N ALA A 38 -1.39 -5.65 -8.62
CA ALA A 38 -2.69 -6.29 -8.77
C ALA A 38 -3.00 -7.30 -7.64
N MET A 39 -1.98 -7.87 -7.01
CA MET A 39 -2.16 -8.83 -5.92
C MET A 39 -2.84 -8.20 -4.69
N ASP A 40 -2.54 -6.93 -4.40
CA ASP A 40 -3.18 -6.20 -3.28
C ASP A 40 -4.64 -5.84 -3.61
N ILE A 41 -4.98 -5.58 -4.88
CA ILE A 41 -6.37 -5.29 -5.30
C ILE A 41 -7.25 -6.54 -5.19
N GLU A 42 -6.74 -7.72 -5.53
CA GLU A 42 -7.50 -8.97 -5.36
C GLU A 42 -7.77 -9.26 -3.87
N VAL A 43 -6.81 -9.01 -3.00
CA VAL A 43 -6.97 -9.12 -1.54
C VAL A 43 -8.03 -8.15 -1.03
N ILE A 44 -7.99 -6.90 -1.48
CA ILE A 44 -8.97 -5.86 -1.13
C ILE A 44 -10.37 -6.22 -1.63
N ASN A 45 -10.49 -6.76 -2.84
CA ASN A 45 -11.76 -7.17 -3.44
C ASN A 45 -12.32 -8.48 -2.85
N GLY A 46 -11.45 -9.39 -2.42
CA GLY A 46 -11.83 -10.63 -1.71
C GLY A 46 -12.42 -10.33 -0.34
N ALA A 47 -11.86 -9.32 0.34
CA ALA A 47 -12.37 -8.77 1.58
C ALA A 47 -13.61 -7.87 1.34
N LYS A 48 -14.75 -8.48 0.99
CA LYS A 48 -15.99 -7.77 0.61
C LYS A 48 -16.39 -6.64 1.56
N SER A 49 -16.32 -6.87 2.88
CA SER A 49 -16.63 -5.86 3.89
C SER A 49 -15.64 -4.69 3.85
N PHE A 50 -14.35 -4.98 3.71
CA PHE A 50 -13.31 -3.97 3.57
C PHE A 50 -13.47 -3.15 2.29
N SER A 51 -13.80 -3.77 1.16
CA SER A 51 -14.03 -3.06 -0.11
C SER A 51 -15.12 -1.99 0.00
N SER A 52 -16.12 -2.21 0.86
CA SER A 52 -17.20 -1.25 1.11
C SER A 52 -16.81 -0.04 1.94
N LEU A 53 -15.68 -0.12 2.69
CA LEU A 53 -15.11 0.98 3.46
C LEU A 53 -14.27 1.94 2.59
N LEU A 54 -14.00 1.57 1.35
CA LEU A 54 -13.13 2.31 0.46
C LEU A 54 -13.90 3.35 -0.35
N ASP A 55 -13.49 4.61 -0.23
CA ASP A 55 -14.04 5.73 -0.99
C ASP A 55 -13.07 6.10 -2.13
N ALA A 56 -13.41 5.67 -3.34
CA ALA A 56 -12.64 5.97 -4.56
C ALA A 56 -12.67 7.47 -4.95
N SER A 57 -13.46 8.30 -4.27
CA SER A 57 -13.39 9.76 -4.43
C SER A 57 -12.18 10.38 -3.74
N LYS A 58 -11.54 9.66 -2.80
CA LYS A 58 -10.31 10.08 -2.13
C LYS A 58 -9.11 9.87 -3.04
N ALA A 59 -8.17 10.80 -3.05
CA ALA A 59 -6.94 10.65 -3.82
C ALA A 59 -6.07 9.50 -3.29
N PHE A 60 -6.03 9.32 -1.96
CA PHE A 60 -5.28 8.25 -1.32
C PHE A 60 -6.08 7.54 -0.21
N THR A 61 -5.80 6.25 -0.05
CA THR A 61 -6.20 5.45 1.11
C THR A 61 -4.97 4.99 1.86
N LEU A 62 -4.90 5.27 3.15
CA LEU A 62 -3.83 4.84 4.04
C LEU A 62 -4.30 3.65 4.88
N LEU A 63 -3.72 2.47 4.66
CA LEU A 63 -3.93 1.31 5.53
C LEU A 63 -2.95 1.38 6.69
N TYR A 64 -3.46 1.74 7.86
CA TYR A 64 -2.67 1.93 9.06
C TYR A 64 -2.71 0.67 9.93
N PHE A 65 -1.63 -0.11 9.91
CA PHE A 65 -1.46 -1.29 10.76
C PHE A 65 -0.85 -0.85 12.08
N ALA A 66 -1.61 -0.96 13.17
CA ALA A 66 -1.20 -0.47 14.47
C ALA A 66 -1.94 -1.13 15.63
N ALA A 67 -1.48 -0.85 16.85
CA ALA A 67 -2.17 -1.15 18.09
C ALA A 67 -1.86 -0.10 19.15
N SER A 68 -2.84 0.19 20.02
CA SER A 68 -2.70 1.14 21.12
C SER A 68 -1.65 0.73 22.15
N TRP A 69 -1.40 -0.58 22.29
CA TRP A 69 -0.41 -1.12 23.22
C TRP A 69 1.02 -1.14 22.66
N CYS A 70 1.22 -0.83 21.38
CA CYS A 70 2.52 -0.90 20.73
C CYS A 70 3.31 0.40 20.94
N PRO A 71 4.50 0.36 21.57
CA PRO A 71 5.27 1.58 21.88
C PRO A 71 5.57 2.44 20.66
N ASP A 72 6.01 1.82 19.56
CA ASP A 72 6.36 2.54 18.32
C ASP A 72 5.11 3.18 17.68
N CYS A 73 3.93 2.54 17.81
CA CYS A 73 2.66 3.13 17.34
C CYS A 73 2.26 4.35 18.18
N VAL A 74 2.45 4.28 19.50
CA VAL A 74 2.20 5.41 20.41
C VAL A 74 3.15 6.57 20.09
N GLN A 75 4.41 6.29 19.77
CA GLN A 75 5.39 7.30 19.37
C GLN A 75 5.06 7.94 18.01
N PHE A 76 4.58 7.16 17.05
CA PHE A 76 4.15 7.65 15.73
C PHE A 76 2.84 8.47 15.80
N GLY A 77 1.97 8.17 16.76
CA GLY A 77 0.63 8.75 16.90
C GLY A 77 0.56 10.28 16.76
N PRO A 78 1.38 11.08 17.46
CA PRO A 78 1.40 12.54 17.31
C PRO A 78 1.68 13.02 15.89
N SER A 79 2.57 12.36 15.14
CA SER A 79 2.88 12.68 13.74
C SER A 79 1.68 12.39 12.84
N LEU A 80 1.00 11.26 13.07
CA LEU A 80 -0.22 10.91 12.33
C LEU A 80 -1.36 11.89 12.62
N ALA A 81 -1.61 12.24 13.88
CA ALA A 81 -2.65 13.19 14.27
C ALA A 81 -2.42 14.55 13.61
N LYS A 82 -1.18 15.08 13.71
CA LYS A 82 -0.80 16.34 13.07
C LYS A 82 -0.95 16.28 11.54
N PHE A 83 -0.58 15.16 10.92
CA PHE A 83 -0.78 14.95 9.50
C PHE A 83 -2.27 15.06 9.14
N MET A 84 -3.13 14.29 9.83
CA MET A 84 -4.58 14.27 9.61
C MET A 84 -5.26 15.63 9.81
N GLU A 85 -4.77 16.45 10.75
CA GLU A 85 -5.25 17.82 10.96
C GLU A 85 -4.88 18.77 9.81
N GLN A 86 -3.76 18.54 9.15
CA GLN A 86 -3.23 19.41 8.09
C GLN A 86 -3.74 19.06 6.69
N ILE A 87 -4.31 17.87 6.52
CA ILE A 87 -4.84 17.40 5.24
C ILE A 87 -6.37 17.45 5.23
N ASP A 88 -6.95 17.69 4.06
CA ASP A 88 -8.41 17.63 3.91
C ASP A 88 -8.87 16.17 3.83
N LEU A 89 -9.22 15.57 4.98
CA LEU A 89 -9.77 14.21 5.06
C LEU A 89 -11.09 14.06 4.26
N SER A 90 -11.79 15.17 3.98
CA SER A 90 -13.03 15.13 3.19
C SER A 90 -12.77 14.95 1.70
N LYS A 91 -11.55 15.25 1.19
CA LYS A 91 -11.24 15.20 -0.26
C LYS A 91 -9.96 14.46 -0.64
N GLN A 92 -8.91 14.50 0.19
CA GLN A 92 -7.57 14.07 -0.22
C GLN A 92 -7.25 12.66 0.25
N VAL A 93 -7.51 12.33 1.51
CA VAL A 93 -7.06 11.07 2.10
C VAL A 93 -8.10 10.48 3.03
N GLN A 94 -8.29 9.16 2.94
CA GLN A 94 -8.89 8.39 4.03
C GLN A 94 -7.83 7.56 4.74
N VAL A 95 -7.93 7.44 6.06
CA VAL A 95 -7.08 6.59 6.89
C VAL A 95 -7.93 5.47 7.45
N VAL A 96 -7.52 4.22 7.23
CA VAL A 96 -8.21 3.01 7.69
C VAL A 96 -7.30 2.21 8.60
N LEU A 97 -7.69 2.12 9.88
CA LEU A 97 -7.00 1.33 10.88
C LEU A 97 -7.25 -0.17 10.65
N VAL A 98 -6.16 -0.92 10.51
CA VAL A 98 -6.13 -2.38 10.57
C VAL A 98 -5.56 -2.78 11.93
N SER A 99 -6.45 -2.83 12.93
CA SER A 99 -6.06 -2.91 14.34
C SER A 99 -5.48 -4.27 14.73
N SER A 100 -4.42 -4.21 15.55
CA SER A 100 -3.81 -5.33 16.30
C SER A 100 -4.04 -5.18 17.81
N ASP A 101 -5.03 -4.38 18.21
CA ASP A 101 -5.52 -4.29 19.58
C ASP A 101 -6.07 -5.65 20.04
N ARG A 102 -6.04 -5.89 21.35
CA ARG A 102 -6.34 -7.21 21.94
C ARG A 102 -7.83 -7.51 22.07
N ASP A 103 -8.62 -6.46 22.04
CA ASP A 103 -10.07 -6.47 22.19
C ASP A 103 -10.68 -5.30 21.44
N GLU A 104 -12.00 -5.36 21.25
CA GLU A 104 -12.75 -4.36 20.50
C GLU A 104 -12.77 -3.03 21.25
N GLU A 105 -12.83 -3.05 22.57
CA GLU A 105 -12.82 -1.86 23.42
C GLU A 105 -11.53 -1.04 23.24
N ALA A 106 -10.36 -1.71 23.24
CA ALA A 106 -9.07 -1.09 22.99
C ALA A 106 -8.97 -0.54 21.57
N MET A 107 -9.46 -1.27 20.56
CA MET A 107 -9.54 -0.77 19.18
C MET A 107 -10.39 0.51 19.10
N MET A 108 -11.55 0.52 19.74
CA MET A 108 -12.47 1.66 19.71
C MET A 108 -11.90 2.86 20.48
N ALA A 109 -11.19 2.63 21.59
CA ALA A 109 -10.46 3.68 22.30
C ALA A 109 -9.35 4.28 21.43
N HIS A 110 -8.59 3.43 20.74
CA HIS A 110 -7.55 3.85 19.80
C HIS A 110 -8.15 4.70 18.66
N LEU A 111 -9.25 4.26 18.07
CA LEU A 111 -9.94 4.98 17.00
C LEU A 111 -10.41 6.38 17.45
N LYS A 112 -10.93 6.50 18.67
CA LYS A 112 -11.39 7.78 19.23
C LYS A 112 -10.28 8.81 19.41
N SER A 113 -9.02 8.38 19.50
CA SER A 113 -7.87 9.29 19.58
C SER A 113 -7.54 9.97 18.24
N PHE A 114 -8.10 9.50 17.11
CA PHE A 114 -7.86 10.03 15.78
C PHE A 114 -9.18 10.40 15.07
N PRO A 115 -9.66 11.65 15.23
CA PRO A 115 -10.90 12.08 14.61
C PRO A 115 -10.90 11.90 13.10
N GLY A 116 -11.96 11.28 12.56
CA GLY A 116 -12.11 11.04 11.12
C GLY A 116 -11.37 9.81 10.57
N MET A 117 -10.64 9.07 11.40
CA MET A 117 -10.08 7.77 11.01
C MET A 117 -11.20 6.71 10.97
N LEU A 118 -11.12 5.81 9.99
CA LEU A 118 -11.98 4.64 9.87
C LEU A 118 -11.25 3.40 10.42
N ALA A 119 -11.97 2.30 10.65
CA ALA A 119 -11.35 1.03 11.04
C ALA A 119 -12.01 -0.14 10.33
N VAL A 120 -11.23 -1.18 10.05
CA VAL A 120 -11.78 -2.50 9.76
C VAL A 120 -12.37 -3.05 11.04
N GLY A 121 -13.61 -3.56 10.99
CA GLY A 121 -14.32 -4.04 12.17
C GLY A 121 -13.50 -5.07 12.96
N TYR A 122 -13.58 -5.04 14.29
CA TYR A 122 -12.74 -5.91 15.12
C TYR A 122 -12.95 -7.40 14.82
N ASN A 123 -14.21 -7.80 14.66
CA ASN A 123 -14.61 -9.17 14.34
C ASN A 123 -14.70 -9.44 12.83
N ASP A 124 -14.34 -8.47 11.99
CA ASP A 124 -14.37 -8.63 10.54
C ASP A 124 -13.21 -9.53 10.08
N PRO A 125 -13.46 -10.65 9.36
CA PRO A 125 -12.42 -11.52 8.83
C PRO A 125 -11.39 -10.77 7.97
N ALA A 126 -11.80 -9.70 7.29
CA ALA A 126 -10.94 -8.87 6.46
C ALA A 126 -9.75 -8.31 7.25
N ARG A 127 -9.91 -8.05 8.54
CA ARG A 127 -8.84 -7.51 9.40
C ARG A 127 -7.66 -8.46 9.47
N GLN A 128 -7.91 -9.76 9.60
CA GLN A 128 -6.86 -10.77 9.65
C GLN A 128 -6.36 -11.15 8.24
N GLU A 129 -7.24 -11.17 7.25
CA GLU A 129 -6.90 -11.42 5.85
C GLU A 129 -5.89 -10.40 5.34
N LEU A 130 -6.15 -9.10 5.52
CA LEU A 130 -5.23 -8.03 5.16
C LEU A 130 -3.84 -8.22 5.79
N LYS A 131 -3.78 -8.61 7.07
CA LYS A 131 -2.50 -8.86 7.76
C LYS A 131 -1.74 -10.05 7.17
N ARG A 132 -2.45 -11.15 6.86
CA ARG A 132 -1.85 -12.36 6.28
C ARG A 132 -1.30 -12.10 4.88
N GLU A 133 -2.13 -11.52 4.03
CA GLU A 133 -1.81 -11.31 2.62
C GLU A 133 -0.69 -10.28 2.43
N LEU A 134 -0.76 -9.17 3.17
CA LEU A 134 0.26 -8.12 3.12
C LEU A 134 1.50 -8.50 3.94
N GLY A 135 1.39 -9.49 4.83
CA GLY A 135 2.47 -9.91 5.74
C GLY A 135 2.80 -8.86 6.79
N ILE A 136 1.86 -7.98 7.14
CA ILE A 136 2.05 -6.88 8.08
C ILE A 136 1.21 -7.14 9.32
N CYS A 137 1.87 -7.37 10.45
CA CYS A 137 1.19 -7.63 11.71
C CYS A 137 2.08 -7.30 12.91
N ALA A 138 1.47 -7.30 14.09
CA ALA A 138 2.25 -7.26 15.32
C ALA A 138 3.00 -8.58 15.52
N ALA A 139 4.18 -8.53 16.14
CA ALA A 139 5.00 -9.72 16.37
C ALA A 139 4.25 -10.82 17.13
N LYS A 140 3.39 -10.41 18.07
CA LYS A 140 2.58 -11.30 18.92
C LYS A 140 1.52 -12.07 18.15
N GLU A 141 1.10 -11.58 16.98
CA GLU A 141 0.05 -12.19 16.16
C GLU A 141 0.60 -13.22 15.17
N VAL A 142 1.92 -13.32 14.99
CA VAL A 142 2.54 -14.17 13.96
C VAL A 142 2.12 -15.64 14.10
N GLY A 143 2.09 -16.17 15.32
CA GLY A 143 1.71 -17.55 15.58
C GLY A 143 0.21 -17.81 15.35
N GLU A 144 -0.65 -16.88 15.79
CA GLU A 144 -2.10 -16.98 15.63
C GLU A 144 -2.52 -16.85 14.16
N LEU A 145 -1.95 -15.88 13.45
CA LEU A 145 -2.27 -15.60 12.05
C LEU A 145 -1.58 -16.57 11.07
N GLN A 146 -0.62 -17.37 11.55
CA GLN A 146 0.20 -18.27 10.72
C GLN A 146 0.84 -17.56 9.52
N VAL A 147 1.28 -16.30 9.72
CA VAL A 147 1.76 -15.41 8.67
C VAL A 147 3.28 -15.39 8.59
N THR A 148 3.84 -15.37 7.38
CA THR A 148 5.24 -14.98 7.20
C THR A 148 5.34 -13.46 7.27
N ARG A 149 5.84 -12.96 8.40
CA ARG A 149 5.91 -11.52 8.66
C ARG A 149 6.92 -10.83 7.74
N LYS A 150 6.42 -9.95 6.88
CA LYS A 150 7.19 -9.04 5.98
C LYS A 150 7.41 -7.66 6.61
N GLY A 151 6.46 -7.20 7.45
CA GLY A 151 6.48 -5.88 8.08
C GLY A 151 5.89 -5.88 9.49
N GLY A 152 6.30 -4.89 10.29
CA GLY A 152 5.83 -4.70 11.66
C GLY A 152 4.76 -3.61 11.80
N ILE A 153 4.45 -3.26 13.04
CA ILE A 153 3.62 -2.09 13.35
C ILE A 153 4.49 -1.06 14.08
N PRO A 154 4.31 0.26 13.86
CA PRO A 154 3.36 0.85 12.91
C PRO A 154 3.82 0.67 11.46
N THR A 155 2.89 0.36 10.55
CA THR A 155 3.11 0.49 9.10
C THR A 155 1.91 1.20 8.49
N VAL A 156 2.17 2.11 7.55
CA VAL A 156 1.14 2.74 6.72
C VAL A 156 1.42 2.39 5.27
N ILE A 157 0.56 1.55 4.68
CA ILE A 157 0.55 1.35 3.23
C ILE A 157 -0.30 2.44 2.61
N VAL A 158 0.24 3.12 1.59
CA VAL A 158 -0.48 4.14 0.82
C VAL A 158 -0.96 3.53 -0.47
N LEU A 159 -2.26 3.66 -0.73
CA LEU A 159 -2.92 3.27 -1.96
C LEU A 159 -3.44 4.54 -2.67
N ASN A 160 -3.47 4.53 -4.00
CA ASN A 160 -4.10 5.59 -4.78
C ASN A 160 -5.62 5.37 -4.93
N LYS A 161 -6.32 6.27 -5.65
CA LYS A 161 -7.76 6.18 -5.95
C LYS A 161 -8.21 4.89 -6.66
N ASP A 162 -7.28 4.21 -7.35
CA ASP A 162 -7.53 2.94 -8.04
C ASP A 162 -7.15 1.74 -7.13
N PHE A 163 -6.92 2.01 -5.84
CA PHE A 163 -6.43 1.09 -4.81
C PHE A 163 -5.13 0.36 -5.16
N CYS A 164 -4.35 0.94 -6.07
CA CYS A 164 -3.01 0.49 -6.39
C CYS A 164 -2.04 0.98 -5.32
N ARG A 165 -1.13 0.10 -4.90
CA ARG A 165 -0.08 0.40 -3.93
C ARG A 165 0.93 1.42 -4.45
N VAL A 166 1.08 2.51 -3.71
CA VAL A 166 2.01 3.62 -3.97
C VAL A 166 3.30 3.46 -3.17
N THR A 167 3.19 3.19 -1.86
CA THR A 167 4.36 3.01 -0.96
C THR A 167 3.98 2.25 0.31
N ASP A 168 4.98 1.59 0.91
CA ASP A 168 4.90 0.94 2.23
C ASP A 168 5.49 1.78 3.34
N ALA A 169 6.24 2.80 2.96
CA ALA A 169 6.95 3.69 3.86
C ALA A 169 6.05 4.86 4.30
N GLY A 170 4.73 4.74 4.24
CA GLY A 170 3.81 5.85 4.52
C GLY A 170 4.01 6.44 5.92
N ALA A 171 4.34 5.62 6.91
CA ALA A 171 4.62 6.08 8.27
C ALA A 171 5.87 6.97 8.30
N GLN A 172 6.96 6.49 7.69
CA GLN A 172 8.21 7.24 7.55
C GLN A 172 8.00 8.53 6.73
N ASP A 173 7.21 8.46 5.65
CA ASP A 173 6.88 9.63 4.83
C ASP A 173 6.15 10.70 5.64
N ILE A 174 5.19 10.30 6.47
CA ILE A 174 4.45 11.20 7.36
C ILE A 174 5.39 11.80 8.42
N GLU A 175 6.24 11.00 9.06
CA GLU A 175 7.17 11.51 10.08
C GLU A 175 8.18 12.51 9.52
N GLN A 176 8.68 12.25 8.31
CA GLN A 176 9.71 13.08 7.70
C GLN A 176 9.15 14.32 7.00
N LEU A 177 7.97 14.22 6.39
CA LEU A 177 7.44 15.25 5.48
C LEU A 177 6.13 15.88 5.98
N GLY A 178 5.46 15.30 6.98
CA GLY A 178 4.13 15.74 7.40
C GLY A 178 3.15 15.78 6.22
N ALA A 179 2.36 16.85 6.12
CA ALA A 179 1.39 17.02 5.02
C ALA A 179 2.03 17.02 3.61
N SER A 180 3.33 17.36 3.49
CA SER A 180 4.03 17.32 2.20
C SER A 180 4.24 15.88 1.68
N ALA A 181 4.02 14.85 2.50
CA ALA A 181 4.00 13.46 2.05
C ALA A 181 3.00 13.23 0.91
N VAL A 182 1.86 13.92 0.93
CA VAL A 182 0.85 13.85 -0.15
C VAL A 182 1.42 14.30 -1.49
N SER A 183 2.29 15.33 -1.50
CA SER A 183 2.95 15.79 -2.73
C SER A 183 3.93 14.76 -3.27
N LYS A 184 4.66 14.05 -2.39
CA LYS A 184 5.54 12.95 -2.77
C LYS A 184 4.76 11.80 -3.42
N TRP A 185 3.64 11.40 -2.83
CA TRP A 185 2.84 10.28 -3.35
C TRP A 185 2.21 10.56 -4.72
N ASN A 186 1.91 11.83 -5.03
CA ASN A 186 1.42 12.22 -6.35
C ASN A 186 2.47 12.14 -7.48
N GLN A 187 3.75 11.95 -7.16
CA GLN A 187 4.84 11.91 -8.15
C GLN A 187 5.27 10.49 -8.55
N ILE A 188 4.65 9.46 -7.97
CA ILE A 188 4.98 8.03 -8.16
C ILE A 188 4.00 7.40 -9.15
#